data_AF-A0ABD1V0R0-F1
#
_entry.id   AF-A0ABD1V0R0-F1
#
_cell.length_a   1.000
_cell.length_b   1.000
_cell.length_c   1.000
_cell.angle_alpha   90.00
_cell.angle_beta   90.00
_cell.angle_gamma   90.00
#
_symmetry.space_group_name_H-M   'P 1'
#
loop_
_entity.id
_entity.type
_entity.pdbx_description
1 polymer ?
#
loop_
_entity_poly.entity_id
_entity_poly.type
_entity_poly.pdbx_seq_one_letter_code
_entity_poly.pdbx_strand_id
1 'polypeptide(L)'
;MDGLRLVFPPAATAIHLVPIWNLIKFMATPSTAPVLFAGGLPGYVMYDVTHYYLHQRQPTGEVPEGLKKYHLNHHFRIQDKGYGITSSLCDKAFGTLPPLKLSN
;
A
#
# COMPACT_ATOMS: atom_id res chain seq x y z
N MET A 1 -14.54 8.79 -7.31
CA MET A 1 -13.58 9.59 -6.53
C MET A 1 -12.63 10.28 -7.49
N ASP A 2 -12.14 11.46 -7.13
CA ASP A 2 -11.19 12.23 -7.95
C ASP A 2 -9.92 11.41 -8.24
N GLY A 3 -9.67 11.08 -9.50
CA GLY A 3 -8.52 10.27 -9.92
C GLY A 3 -7.19 11.03 -9.88
N LEU A 4 -7.20 12.36 -9.90
CA LEU A 4 -5.98 13.16 -9.98
C LEU A 4 -5.32 13.38 -8.61
N ARG A 5 -5.98 12.99 -7.51
CA ARG A 5 -5.55 13.26 -6.13
C ARG A 5 -5.44 12.00 -5.28
N LEU A 6 -5.09 10.89 -5.91
CA LEU A 6 -5.13 9.57 -5.26
C LEU A 6 -3.75 8.94 -5.05
N VAL A 7 -2.85 9.06 -6.02
CA VAL A 7 -1.46 8.60 -5.91
C VAL A 7 -0.60 9.69 -5.27
N PHE A 8 0.51 9.30 -4.66
CA PHE A 8 1.40 10.27 -4.06
C PHE A 8 2.19 11.02 -5.16
N PRO A 9 2.26 12.37 -5.15
CA PRO A 9 2.90 13.13 -6.22
C PRO A 9 4.41 12.84 -6.31
N PRO A 10 4.99 12.61 -7.51
CA PRO A 10 6.41 12.27 -7.65
C PRO A 10 7.39 13.24 -6.99
N ALA A 11 7.09 14.54 -7.03
CA ALA A 11 7.91 15.57 -6.36
C ALA A 11 7.91 15.39 -4.83
N ALA A 12 6.74 15.11 -4.24
CA ALA A 12 6.62 14.83 -2.82
C ALA A 12 7.32 13.49 -2.48
N THR A 13 7.17 12.46 -3.32
CA THR A 13 7.89 11.19 -3.17
C THR A 13 9.40 11.42 -3.13
N ALA A 14 9.95 12.19 -4.07
CA ALA A 14 11.38 12.48 -4.13
C ALA A 14 11.91 13.14 -2.84
N ILE A 15 11.15 14.08 -2.26
CA ILE A 15 11.49 14.70 -0.96
C ILE A 15 11.57 13.66 0.15
N HIS A 16 10.62 12.72 0.21
CA HIS A 16 10.61 11.65 1.22
C HIS A 16 11.71 10.60 1.00
N LEU A 17 12.12 10.37 -0.25
CA LEU A 17 13.18 9.41 -0.56
C LEU A 17 14.56 9.88 -0.07
N VAL A 18 14.80 11.19 0.11
CA VAL A 18 16.07 11.71 0.63
C VAL A 18 16.40 11.17 2.04
N PRO A 19 15.55 11.35 3.08
CA PRO A 19 15.83 10.79 4.40
C PRO A 19 15.82 9.25 4.39
N ILE A 20 14.95 8.61 3.59
CA ILE A 20 14.91 7.14 3.47
C ILE A 20 16.23 6.59 2.92
N TRP A 21 16.76 7.20 1.84
CA TRP A 21 18.03 6.78 1.25
C TRP A 21 19.21 6.96 2.22
N ASN A 22 19.23 8.06 2.96
CA ASN A 22 20.26 8.28 3.98
C ASN A 22 20.15 7.29 5.14
N LEU A 23 18.94 6.93 5.56
CA LEU A 23 18.72 5.88 6.57
C LEU A 23 19.19 4.51 6.07
N ILE A 24 18.86 4.14 4.84
CA ILE A 24 19.30 2.87 4.23
C ILE A 24 20.83 2.79 4.20
N LYS A 25 21.52 3.86 3.74
CA LYS A 25 22.98 3.91 3.75
C LYS A 25 23.59 3.87 5.15
N PHE A 26 22.89 4.40 6.14
CA PHE A 26 23.35 4.37 7.54
C PHE A 26 23.28 2.94 8.11
N MET A 27 22.25 2.16 7.75
CA MET A 27 22.00 0.83 8.30
C MET A 27 22.61 -0.32 7.48
N ALA A 28 22.92 -0.12 6.19
CA ALA A 28 23.36 -1.15 5.28
C ALA A 28 24.75 -0.88 4.69
N THR A 29 25.42 -1.92 4.20
CA THR A 29 26.69 -1.79 3.50
C THR A 29 26.51 -1.10 2.14
N PRO A 30 27.58 -0.52 1.55
CA PRO A 30 27.50 0.10 0.23
C PRO A 30 26.99 -0.84 -0.88
N SER A 31 27.22 -2.16 -0.76
CA SER A 31 26.74 -3.15 -1.73
C SER A 31 25.27 -3.54 -1.53
N THR A 32 24.76 -3.51 -0.28
CA THR A 32 23.38 -3.90 0.03
C THR A 32 22.41 -2.73 -0.06
N ALA A 33 22.85 -1.49 0.22
CA ALA A 33 22.00 -0.30 0.19
C ALA A 33 21.25 -0.10 -1.15
N PRO A 34 21.89 -0.22 -2.34
CA PRO A 34 21.19 -0.11 -3.61
C PRO A 34 20.13 -1.21 -3.80
N VAL A 35 20.38 -2.43 -3.31
CA VAL A 35 19.44 -3.56 -3.42
C VAL A 35 18.19 -3.31 -2.57
N LEU A 36 18.36 -2.84 -1.33
CA LEU A 36 17.24 -2.48 -0.46
C LEU A 36 16.39 -1.37 -1.07
N PHE A 37 17.04 -0.34 -1.62
CA PHE A 37 16.34 0.75 -2.30
C PHE A 37 15.62 0.26 -3.57
N ALA A 38 16.27 -0.59 -4.37
CA ALA A 38 15.70 -1.19 -5.58
C ALA A 38 14.56 -2.18 -5.29
N GLY A 39 14.48 -2.75 -4.08
CA GLY A 39 13.29 -3.51 -3.64
C GLY A 39 12.17 -2.59 -3.13
N GLY A 40 12.52 -1.62 -2.29
CA GLY A 40 11.56 -0.73 -1.64
C GLY A 40 10.83 0.19 -2.59
N LEU A 41 11.55 0.85 -3.51
CA LEU A 41 10.96 1.84 -4.42
C LEU A 41 9.95 1.21 -5.40
N PRO A 42 10.25 0.11 -6.11
CA PRO A 42 9.25 -0.58 -6.92
C PRO A 42 8.09 -1.13 -6.09
N GLY A 43 8.34 -1.60 -4.86
CA GLY A 43 7.26 -2.01 -3.95
C GLY A 43 6.28 -0.89 -3.63
N TYR A 44 6.78 0.33 -3.41
CA TYR A 44 5.96 1.53 -3.27
C TYR A 44 5.18 1.85 -4.55
N VAL A 45 5.80 1.75 -5.73
CA VAL A 45 5.08 1.98 -7.00
C VAL A 45 3.95 0.96 -7.19
N MET A 46 4.20 -0.32 -6.88
CA MET A 46 3.17 -1.36 -6.92
C MET A 46 2.03 -1.07 -5.95
N TYR A 47 2.34 -0.54 -4.76
CA TYR A 47 1.35 -0.09 -3.79
C TYR A 47 0.46 1.03 -4.36
N ASP A 48 1.04 2.10 -4.88
CA ASP A 48 0.28 3.27 -5.39
C ASP A 48 -0.56 2.90 -6.60
N VAL A 49 -0.02 2.09 -7.53
CA VAL A 49 -0.76 1.63 -8.71
C VAL A 49 -1.90 0.69 -8.32
N THR A 50 -1.67 -0.21 -7.36
CA THR A 50 -2.73 -1.08 -6.82
C THR A 50 -3.82 -0.23 -6.18
N HIS A 51 -3.46 0.72 -5.32
CA HIS A 51 -4.39 1.65 -4.70
C HIS A 51 -5.27 2.36 -5.74
N TYR A 52 -4.62 2.89 -6.78
CA TYR A 52 -5.31 3.53 -7.91
C TYR A 52 -6.28 2.58 -8.62
N TYR A 53 -5.82 1.37 -8.92
CA TYR A 53 -6.62 0.36 -9.60
C TYR A 53 -7.88 -0.02 -8.80
N LEU A 54 -7.75 -0.22 -7.48
CA LEU A 54 -8.87 -0.60 -6.60
C LEU A 54 -9.95 0.49 -6.53
N HIS A 55 -9.56 1.77 -6.60
CA HIS A 55 -10.50 2.90 -6.60
C HIS A 55 -11.16 3.15 -7.96
N GLN A 56 -10.40 3.02 -9.05
CA GLN A 56 -10.82 3.54 -10.35
C GLN A 56 -11.38 2.48 -11.29
N ARG A 57 -11.09 1.19 -11.05
CA ARG A 57 -11.50 0.09 -11.92
C ARG A 57 -12.37 -0.92 -11.19
N GLN A 58 -12.99 -1.81 -11.94
CA GLN A 58 -13.65 -3.01 -11.40
C GLN A 58 -12.72 -4.20 -11.68
N PRO A 59 -11.94 -4.65 -10.70
CA PRO A 59 -11.09 -5.80 -10.87
C PRO A 59 -11.91 -7.06 -11.09
N THR A 60 -11.34 -8.00 -11.84
CA THR A 60 -11.90 -9.34 -12.04
C THR A 60 -10.98 -10.38 -11.40
N GLY A 61 -11.58 -11.40 -10.79
CA GLY A 61 -10.87 -12.49 -10.14
C GLY A 61 -10.80 -12.34 -8.61
N GLU A 62 -10.65 -13.47 -7.91
CA GLU A 62 -10.88 -13.55 -6.47
C GLU A 62 -9.98 -12.62 -5.64
N VAL A 63 -8.69 -12.59 -5.95
CA VAL A 63 -7.70 -11.80 -5.19
C VAL A 63 -7.93 -10.30 -5.34
N PRO A 64 -7.91 -9.70 -6.55
CA PRO A 64 -8.04 -8.25 -6.67
C PRO A 64 -9.47 -7.75 -6.37
N GLU A 65 -10.51 -8.58 -6.59
CA GLU A 65 -11.86 -8.27 -6.08
C GLU A 65 -11.92 -8.28 -4.56
N GLY A 66 -11.26 -9.25 -3.92
CA GLY A 66 -11.12 -9.34 -2.47
C GLY A 66 -10.43 -8.11 -1.90
N LEU A 67 -9.30 -7.70 -2.49
CA LEU A 67 -8.58 -6.47 -2.12
C LEU A 67 -9.45 -5.23 -2.31
N LYS A 68 -10.24 -5.14 -3.39
CA LYS A 68 -11.17 -4.01 -3.57
C LYS A 68 -12.22 -3.97 -2.48
N LYS A 69 -12.88 -5.09 -2.19
CA LYS A 69 -13.88 -5.17 -1.12
C LYS A 69 -13.27 -4.79 0.24
N TYR A 70 -12.06 -5.27 0.52
CA TYR A 70 -11.31 -4.96 1.72
C TYR A 70 -11.03 -3.46 1.85
N HIS A 71 -10.45 -2.86 0.81
CA HIS A 71 -10.08 -1.44 0.76
C HIS A 71 -11.30 -0.51 0.83
N LEU A 72 -12.38 -0.86 0.13
CA LEU A 72 -13.61 -0.07 0.19
C LEU A 72 -14.31 -0.19 1.56
N ASN A 73 -14.17 -1.31 2.26
CA ASN A 73 -14.65 -1.41 3.65
C ASN A 73 -13.87 -0.47 4.58
N HIS A 74 -12.55 -0.31 4.39
CA HIS A 74 -11.77 0.68 5.11
C HIS A 74 -12.35 2.08 4.90
N HIS A 75 -12.54 2.51 3.65
CA HIS A 75 -13.07 3.86 3.37
C HIS A 75 -14.51 4.12 3.81
N PHE A 76 -15.40 3.14 3.68
CA PHE A 76 -16.85 3.36 3.79
C PHE A 76 -17.52 2.69 4.99
N ARG A 77 -16.79 1.89 5.77
CA ARG A 77 -17.38 1.19 6.94
C ARG A 77 -16.54 1.32 8.20
N ILE A 78 -15.27 0.91 8.16
CA ILE A 78 -14.42 0.77 9.35
C ILE A 78 -13.06 1.39 9.04
N GLN A 79 -12.96 2.71 9.20
CA GLN A 79 -11.78 3.49 8.82
C GLN A 79 -10.58 3.29 9.76
N ASP A 80 -10.79 2.74 10.96
CA ASP A 80 -9.77 2.45 11.96
C ASP A 80 -9.20 1.01 11.87
N LYS A 81 -9.59 0.26 10.82
CA LYS A 81 -9.09 -1.08 10.49
C LYS A 81 -8.80 -1.18 8.99
N GLY A 82 -8.09 -2.23 8.58
CA GLY A 82 -7.85 -2.55 7.18
C GLY A 82 -6.91 -1.58 6.47
N TYR A 83 -5.74 -1.32 7.05
CA TYR A 83 -4.77 -0.37 6.52
C TYR A 83 -3.99 -0.90 5.31
N GLY A 84 -3.95 -2.22 5.13
CA GLY A 84 -3.26 -2.88 4.03
C GLY A 84 -3.97 -2.72 2.68
N ILE A 85 -3.24 -2.27 1.67
CA ILE A 85 -3.76 -2.09 0.30
C ILE A 85 -3.39 -3.26 -0.61
N THR A 86 -2.12 -3.65 -0.61
CA THR A 86 -1.58 -4.73 -1.45
C THR A 86 -1.78 -6.11 -0.82
N SER A 87 -1.88 -6.17 0.52
CA SER A 87 -2.20 -7.38 1.27
C SER A 87 -2.68 -7.03 2.69
N SER A 88 -3.40 -7.96 3.33
CA SER A 88 -3.80 -7.85 4.75
C SER A 88 -2.78 -8.45 5.72
N LEU A 89 -1.55 -8.74 5.28
CA LEU A 89 -0.54 -9.41 6.10
C LEU A 89 -0.13 -8.57 7.31
N CYS A 90 0.12 -7.27 7.10
CA CYS A 90 0.41 -6.35 8.19
C CYS A 90 -0.80 -6.24 9.14
N ASP A 91 -2.02 -6.17 8.60
CA ASP A 91 -3.21 -6.08 9.44
C ASP A 91 -3.41 -7.31 10.33
N LYS A 92 -3.02 -8.50 9.85
CA LYS A 92 -2.97 -9.72 10.66
C LYS A 92 -1.92 -9.61 11.76
N ALA A 93 -0.71 -9.20 11.40
CA ALA A 93 0.41 -9.10 12.34
C ALA A 93 0.16 -8.07 13.45
N PHE A 94 -0.53 -6.97 13.15
CA PHE A 94 -0.76 -5.86 14.08
C PHE A 94 -2.19 -5.80 14.66
N GLY A 95 -3.05 -6.80 14.40
CA GLY A 95 -4.39 -6.86 14.98
C GLY A 95 -5.37 -5.79 14.44
N THR A 96 -5.16 -5.35 13.20
CA THR A 96 -5.98 -4.33 12.52
C THR A 96 -6.84 -4.88 11.40
N LEU A 97 -7.06 -6.20 11.37
CA LEU A 97 -8.01 -6.81 10.45
C LEU A 97 -9.45 -6.29 10.70
N PRO A 98 -10.19 -5.94 9.64
CA PRO A 98 -11.62 -5.72 9.73
C PRO A 98 -12.34 -7.01 10.16
N PRO A 99 -13.41 -6.91 10.96
CA PRO A 99 -14.23 -8.07 11.30
C PRO A 99 -14.76 -8.73 10.03
N LEU A 100 -14.61 -10.05 9.96
CA LEU A 100 -15.25 -10.86 8.93
C LEU A 100 -16.76 -10.64 9.04
N LYS A 101 -17.39 -10.20 7.95
CA LYS A 101 -18.84 -10.17 7.86
C LYS A 101 -19.29 -11.63 8.00
N LEU A 102 -19.87 -12.01 9.14
CA LEU A 102 -20.62 -13.26 9.25
C LEU A 102 -21.73 -13.16 8.19
N SER A 103 -21.60 -13.92 7.10
CA SER A 103 -22.72 -14.14 6.19
C SER A 103 -23.73 -14.99 6.96
N ASN A 104 -24.79 -14.36 7.45
CA ASN A 104 -26.04 -15.06 7.68
C ASN A 104 -26.76 -15.24 6.35
#